data_AF-A0A0N6ZQA7-F1
#
_entry.id   AF-A0A0N6ZQA7-F1
#
_cell.length_a   1.000
_cell.length_b   1.000
_cell.length_c   1.000
_cell.angle_alpha   90.00
_cell.angle_beta   90.00
_cell.angle_gamma   90.00
#
_symmetry.space_group_name_H-M   'P 1'
#
loop_
_entity.id
_entity.type
_entity.pdbx_description
1 polymer ?
#
loop_
_entity_poly.entity_id
_entity_poly.type
_entity_poly.pdbx_seq_one_letter_code
_entity_poly.pdbx_strand_id
1 'polypeptide(L)'
;MTACAIEPSADPGDSGAPRAGCSITAEGAYAARLARRGGNSGGEEAWYPERWTLDGPEPYAVPLPGNQPEEPGTEVQPMGDGRVLVHRVAAGRHHFALLYPTGPGTGELPLGAVESPADGTGLRLLPPVPGGERAYALAAGPRSTVLWQVAGGAFGPERVAEIPGRCSGGAWLDRTGRMLAVDRETGGRTKAVVVDLERDGEVSPLLQIAPDSDDRLLLADPDSGLVLIGSDAPSPGRERLGWGVLGSTLPVRFPECLRMPDCVVTPFAVQPGQVLTPERCAVALRVDGAFGSWVGVWRPAERQVRHLPAPEGWLTGAGLWTADGELRLPCSTPRSPCGVARLIAPDTADAGGTKGADGTGGARGADRSDGAGGAGGTGGADGAGGAGGEQPGNPEATARGESGDAPGTADTPAAAQPRPVPLQQAPLARLVTK
;
A
#
# COMPACT_ATOMS: atom_id res chain seq x y z
N MET A 1 30.77 38.70 -9.12
CA MET A 1 30.89 37.44 -8.36
C MET A 1 29.64 37.32 -7.52
N THR A 2 28.70 36.50 -7.98
CA THR A 2 27.38 36.36 -7.36
C THR A 2 27.49 35.23 -6.33
N ALA A 3 27.42 35.58 -5.05
CA ALA A 3 27.43 34.62 -3.96
C ALA A 3 26.11 33.83 -3.98
N CYS A 4 26.19 32.52 -4.17
CA CYS A 4 25.06 31.62 -4.01
C CYS A 4 24.82 31.43 -2.51
N ALA A 5 23.67 31.87 -2.02
CA ALA A 5 23.18 31.53 -0.69
C ALA A 5 22.83 30.05 -0.66
N ILE A 6 23.48 29.31 0.24
CA ILE A 6 23.19 27.91 0.52
C ILE A 6 22.20 27.95 1.68
N GLU A 7 20.94 27.61 1.41
CA GLU A 7 19.95 27.43 2.47
C GLU A 7 20.35 26.25 3.36
N PRO A 8 20.18 26.34 4.70
CA PRO A 8 20.66 25.33 5.63
C PRO A 8 19.84 24.04 5.52
N SER A 9 20.59 22.94 5.41
CA SER A 9 20.14 21.54 5.42
C SER A 9 19.12 21.25 6.52
N ALA A 10 18.05 20.55 6.14
CA ALA A 10 17.12 19.91 7.06
C ALA A 10 17.86 18.98 8.03
N ASP A 11 17.33 18.93 9.25
CA ASP A 11 17.81 18.18 10.42
C ASP A 11 17.88 16.65 10.13
N PRO A 12 18.92 15.90 10.55
CA PRO A 12 19.09 14.47 10.20
C PRO A 12 18.16 13.49 10.93
N GLY A 13 17.04 13.96 11.49
CA GLY A 13 16.16 13.17 12.37
C GLY A 13 15.08 12.34 11.67
N ASP A 14 14.80 12.58 10.39
CA ASP A 14 13.82 11.82 9.61
C ASP A 14 14.53 10.94 8.58
N SER A 15 15.03 9.79 9.02
CA SER A 15 15.52 8.72 8.13
C SER A 15 14.39 7.97 7.42
N GLY A 16 13.28 8.66 7.13
CA GLY A 16 12.20 8.18 6.29
C GLY A 16 12.47 8.54 4.84
N ALA A 17 12.30 7.59 3.92
CA ALA A 17 12.24 7.90 2.50
C ALA A 17 11.15 8.97 2.25
N PRO A 18 11.40 9.98 1.38
CA PRO A 18 10.42 11.02 1.11
C PRO A 18 9.10 10.38 0.68
N ARG A 19 8.01 10.77 1.36
CA ARG A 19 6.69 10.18 1.16
C ARG A 19 6.25 10.35 -0.29
N ALA A 20 5.52 9.36 -0.79
CA ALA A 20 4.89 9.46 -2.09
C ALA A 20 3.99 10.70 -2.13
N GLY A 21 4.05 11.46 -3.22
CA GLY A 21 3.18 12.62 -3.42
C GLY A 21 1.70 12.28 -3.61
N CYS A 22 1.32 11.01 -3.43
CA CYS A 22 -0.03 10.47 -3.53
C CYS A 22 -0.12 9.17 -2.71
N SER A 23 -1.20 9.02 -1.94
CA SER A 23 -1.53 7.82 -1.19
C SER A 23 -2.65 7.07 -1.89
N ILE A 24 -2.59 5.74 -1.97
CA ILE A 24 -3.55 4.88 -2.68
C ILE A 24 -4.11 3.87 -1.67
N THR A 25 -5.44 3.65 -1.66
CA THR A 25 -6.07 2.57 -0.88
C THR A 25 -5.44 1.22 -1.23
N ALA A 26 -5.40 0.27 -0.28
CA ALA A 26 -4.80 -1.05 -0.50
C ALA A 26 -5.39 -1.78 -1.72
N GLU A 27 -6.70 -1.63 -1.94
CA GLU A 27 -7.45 -2.23 -3.05
C GLU A 27 -7.29 -1.46 -4.38
N GLY A 28 -6.68 -0.27 -4.33
CA GLY A 28 -6.42 0.53 -5.52
C GLY A 28 -7.59 1.33 -6.09
N ALA A 29 -8.75 1.34 -5.42
CA ALA A 29 -9.93 2.06 -5.90
C ALA A 29 -9.77 3.58 -5.83
N TYR A 30 -9.20 4.09 -4.73
CA TYR A 30 -9.08 5.51 -4.48
C TYR A 30 -7.65 5.95 -4.21
N ALA A 31 -7.36 7.21 -4.53
CA ALA A 31 -6.13 7.88 -4.15
C ALA A 31 -6.42 9.27 -3.58
N ALA A 32 -5.51 9.80 -2.78
CA ALA A 32 -5.55 11.18 -2.32
C ALA A 32 -4.16 11.82 -2.39
N ARG A 33 -4.14 13.11 -2.72
CA ARG A 33 -2.92 13.93 -2.68
C ARG A 33 -3.21 15.37 -2.33
N LEU A 34 -2.18 16.09 -1.91
CA LEU A 34 -2.20 17.53 -1.80
C LEU A 34 -1.71 18.13 -3.13
N ALA A 35 -2.55 18.93 -3.79
CA ALA A 35 -2.24 19.57 -5.06
C ALA A 35 -2.12 21.08 -4.91
N ARG A 36 -1.35 21.71 -5.79
CA ARG A 36 -1.16 23.17 -5.79
C ARG A 36 -1.95 23.79 -6.93
N ARG A 37 -2.75 24.82 -6.64
CA ARG A 37 -3.43 25.61 -7.68
C ARG A 37 -2.52 26.76 -8.10
N GLY A 38 -2.17 26.80 -9.39
CA GLY A 38 -1.57 28.00 -9.98
C GLY A 38 -2.63 29.08 -10.15
N GLY A 39 -2.42 30.26 -9.56
CA GLY A 39 -3.25 31.42 -9.80
C GLY A 39 -2.95 32.03 -11.17
N ASN A 40 -3.79 31.79 -12.18
CA ASN A 40 -3.62 32.37 -13.53
C ASN A 40 -3.79 33.91 -13.60
N SER A 41 -3.82 34.60 -12.46
CA SER A 41 -3.92 36.05 -12.37
C SER A 41 -3.69 36.49 -10.92
N GLY A 42 -2.42 36.58 -10.49
CA GLY A 42 -2.00 37.26 -9.26
C GLY A 42 -2.53 36.72 -7.92
N GLY A 43 -3.20 35.57 -7.90
CA GLY A 43 -3.62 34.89 -6.67
C GLY A 43 -2.49 34.07 -6.07
N GLU A 44 -2.42 34.02 -4.74
CA GLU A 44 -1.46 33.19 -4.01
C GLU A 44 -1.62 31.71 -4.36
N GLU A 45 -0.50 30.99 -4.37
CA GLU A 45 -0.49 29.55 -4.58
C GLU A 45 -1.15 28.86 -3.39
N ALA A 46 -2.30 28.24 -3.63
CA ALA A 46 -3.07 27.57 -2.58
C ALA A 46 -2.97 26.05 -2.74
N TRP A 47 -2.71 25.36 -1.63
CA TRP A 47 -2.82 23.90 -1.58
C TRP A 47 -4.25 23.47 -1.32
N TYR A 48 -4.66 22.37 -1.95
CA TYR A 48 -5.96 21.75 -1.73
C TYR A 48 -5.87 20.23 -1.87
N PRO A 49 -6.68 19.46 -1.13
CA PRO A 49 -6.76 18.02 -1.31
C PRO A 49 -7.44 17.67 -2.64
N GLU A 50 -6.95 16.62 -3.29
CA GLU A 50 -7.61 15.99 -4.43
C GLU A 50 -7.92 14.54 -4.11
N ARG A 51 -9.14 14.12 -4.46
CA ARG A 51 -9.54 12.71 -4.45
C ARG A 51 -9.47 12.15 -5.85
N TRP A 52 -8.84 11.01 -6.03
CA TRP A 52 -8.75 10.31 -7.31
C TRP A 52 -9.55 9.00 -7.22
N THR A 53 -10.27 8.67 -8.29
CA THR A 53 -10.89 7.35 -8.49
C THR A 53 -10.15 6.64 -9.61
N LEU A 54 -9.64 5.44 -9.36
CA LEU A 54 -8.67 4.76 -10.22
C LEU A 54 -9.15 3.41 -10.78
N ASP A 55 -10.20 2.84 -10.20
CA ASP A 55 -10.76 1.53 -10.57
C ASP A 55 -11.83 1.60 -11.69
N GLY A 56 -12.26 2.81 -12.04
CA GLY A 56 -13.13 3.05 -13.20
C GLY A 56 -12.43 2.87 -14.56
N PRO A 57 -13.20 2.76 -15.66
CA PRO A 57 -12.64 2.68 -17.01
C PRO A 57 -11.82 3.93 -17.37
N GLU A 58 -12.24 5.10 -16.87
CA GLU A 58 -11.55 6.38 -17.00
C GLU A 58 -11.25 6.94 -15.60
N PRO A 59 -9.97 6.95 -15.18
CA PRO A 59 -9.58 7.58 -13.93
C PRO A 59 -9.92 9.07 -13.93
N TYR A 60 -10.39 9.58 -12.79
CA TYR A 60 -10.70 11.00 -12.66
C TYR A 60 -10.37 11.50 -11.25
N ALA A 61 -10.08 12.80 -11.16
CA ALA A 61 -9.85 13.49 -9.91
C ALA A 61 -10.95 14.52 -9.63
N VAL A 62 -11.28 14.67 -8.36
CA VAL A 62 -12.19 15.69 -7.85
C VAL A 62 -11.40 16.56 -6.88
N PRO A 63 -11.25 17.88 -7.15
CA PRO A 63 -10.67 18.80 -6.19
C PRO A 63 -11.62 18.94 -5.00
N LEU A 64 -11.06 18.95 -3.79
CA LEU A 64 -11.79 19.10 -2.54
C LEU A 64 -11.36 20.39 -1.83
N PRO A 65 -11.56 21.59 -2.41
CA PRO A 65 -11.19 22.83 -1.75
C PRO A 65 -12.01 23.03 -0.47
N GLY A 66 -11.33 23.27 0.64
CA GLY A 66 -11.97 23.67 1.89
C GLY A 66 -12.37 25.14 1.88
N ASN A 67 -12.83 25.64 3.03
CA ASN A 67 -13.12 27.06 3.24
C ASN A 67 -11.84 27.93 3.32
N GLN A 68 -10.68 27.29 3.41
CA GLN A 68 -9.37 27.90 3.47
C GLN A 68 -8.37 27.04 2.67
N PRO A 69 -7.28 27.62 2.15
CA PRO A 69 -6.15 26.86 1.64
C PRO A 69 -5.58 25.91 2.69
N GLU A 70 -5.01 24.80 2.23
CA GLU A 70 -4.24 23.91 3.10
C GLU A 70 -2.80 24.39 3.23
N GLU A 71 -2.15 23.99 4.33
CA GLU A 71 -0.73 24.20 4.53
C GLU A 71 0.09 23.10 3.84
N PRO A 72 1.34 23.37 3.39
CA PRO A 72 2.20 22.37 2.76
C PRO A 72 2.44 21.09 3.61
N GLY A 73 2.34 21.20 4.93
CA GLY A 73 2.50 20.09 5.87
C GLY A 73 1.23 19.26 6.13
N THR A 74 0.13 19.55 5.43
CA THR A 74 -1.13 18.81 5.55
C THR A 74 -0.99 17.41 4.99
N GLU A 75 -1.32 16.39 5.78
CA GLU A 75 -1.35 15.00 5.30
C GLU A 75 -2.76 14.63 4.82
N VAL A 76 -2.83 13.87 3.72
CA VAL A 76 -4.10 13.36 3.20
C VAL A 76 -4.03 11.87 2.91
N GLN A 77 -5.14 11.18 3.14
CA GLN A 77 -5.25 9.74 2.94
C GLN A 77 -6.63 9.37 2.38
N PRO A 78 -6.72 8.54 1.33
CA PRO A 78 -8.00 8.08 0.84
C PRO A 78 -8.62 7.04 1.78
N MET A 79 -9.94 7.08 1.92
CA MET A 79 -10.75 6.06 2.59
C MET A 79 -11.37 5.11 1.55
N GLY A 80 -11.74 3.91 1.98
CA GLY A 80 -12.33 2.87 1.11
C GLY A 80 -13.71 3.23 0.53
N ASP A 81 -14.38 4.21 1.12
CA ASP A 81 -15.67 4.73 0.66
C ASP A 81 -15.56 5.97 -0.25
N GLY A 82 -14.34 6.35 -0.63
CA GLY A 82 -14.08 7.51 -1.45
C GLY A 82 -14.11 8.84 -0.69
N ARG A 83 -14.11 8.87 0.63
CA ARG A 83 -13.78 10.08 1.39
C ARG A 83 -12.27 10.28 1.49
N VAL A 84 -11.82 11.48 1.84
CA VAL A 84 -10.40 11.79 2.08
C VAL A 84 -10.23 12.22 3.53
N LEU A 85 -9.46 11.47 4.30
CA LEU A 85 -8.98 11.91 5.60
C LEU A 85 -7.95 13.01 5.40
N VAL A 86 -8.15 14.15 6.07
CA VAL A 86 -7.19 15.25 6.16
C VAL A 86 -6.69 15.36 7.59
N HIS A 87 -5.36 15.45 7.74
CA HIS A 87 -4.68 15.71 9.01
C HIS A 87 -3.99 17.08 8.93
N ARG A 88 -4.43 17.99 9.81
CA ARG A 88 -3.91 19.35 9.93
C ARG A 88 -3.25 19.56 11.28
N VAL A 89 -2.26 20.45 11.34
CA VAL A 89 -1.63 20.86 12.59
C VAL A 89 -1.94 22.32 12.85
N ALA A 90 -2.59 22.61 13.98
CA ALA A 90 -2.98 23.96 14.38
C ALA A 90 -2.84 24.12 15.89
N ALA A 91 -2.21 25.22 16.33
CA ALA A 91 -2.00 25.53 17.76
C ALA A 91 -1.43 24.35 18.58
N GLY A 92 -0.50 23.58 18.01
CA GLY A 92 0.12 22.42 18.66
C GLY A 92 -0.76 21.16 18.76
N ARG A 93 -1.91 21.15 18.10
CA ARG A 93 -2.85 20.01 18.05
C ARG A 93 -2.94 19.42 16.65
N HIS A 94 -3.20 18.12 16.59
CA HIS A 94 -3.38 17.37 15.35
C HIS A 94 -4.88 17.16 15.12
N HIS A 95 -5.44 17.87 14.14
CA HIS A 95 -6.86 17.85 13.80
C HIS A 95 -7.13 16.91 12.62
N PHE A 96 -8.21 16.14 12.72
CA PHE A 96 -8.65 15.21 11.69
C PHE A 96 -10.05 15.53 11.21
N ALA A 97 -10.27 15.43 9.90
CA ALA A 97 -11.59 15.54 9.29
C ALA A 97 -11.70 14.63 8.05
N LEU A 98 -12.93 14.24 7.70
CA LEU A 98 -13.22 13.57 6.44
C LEU A 98 -13.79 14.58 5.44
N LEU A 99 -13.13 14.69 4.30
CA LEU A 99 -13.57 15.50 3.17
C LEU A 99 -14.33 14.63 2.17
N TYR A 100 -15.42 15.16 1.64
CA TYR A 100 -16.22 14.49 0.64
C TYR A 100 -16.82 15.49 -0.35
N PRO A 101 -17.02 15.10 -1.62
CA PRO A 101 -17.61 16.01 -2.60
C PRO A 101 -19.08 16.32 -2.26
N THR A 102 -19.45 17.60 -2.31
CA THR A 102 -20.83 18.06 -2.10
C THR A 102 -21.22 19.08 -3.17
N GLY A 103 -21.77 18.60 -4.30
CA GLY A 103 -22.13 19.49 -5.42
C GLY A 103 -20.94 20.36 -5.86
N PRO A 104 -21.05 21.71 -5.87
CA PRO A 104 -19.95 22.59 -6.27
C PRO A 104 -18.85 22.77 -5.20
N GLY A 105 -19.01 22.18 -4.01
CA GLY A 105 -18.10 22.37 -2.88
C GLY A 105 -17.65 21.09 -2.20
N THR A 106 -17.01 21.25 -1.05
CA THR A 106 -16.48 20.16 -0.23
C THR A 106 -17.22 20.12 1.10
N GLY A 107 -17.79 18.97 1.42
CA GLY A 107 -18.29 18.69 2.75
C GLY A 107 -17.11 18.29 3.64
N GLU A 108 -17.10 18.79 4.86
CA GLU A 108 -16.10 18.45 5.87
C GLU A 108 -16.80 17.91 7.11
N LEU A 109 -16.40 16.71 7.54
CA LEU A 109 -16.85 16.08 8.77
C LEU A 109 -15.68 16.05 9.77
N PRO A 110 -15.64 16.96 10.76
CA PRO A 110 -14.62 16.95 11.80
C PRO A 110 -14.70 15.65 12.61
N LEU A 111 -13.56 14.99 12.79
CA LEU A 111 -13.46 13.79 13.62
C LEU A 111 -12.96 14.11 15.03
N GLY A 112 -12.19 15.19 15.18
CA GLY A 112 -11.64 15.61 16.46
C GLY A 112 -10.15 15.97 16.36
N ALA A 113 -9.49 16.10 17.50
CA ALA A 113 -8.08 16.42 17.56
C ALA A 113 -7.38 15.68 18.70
N VAL A 114 -6.08 15.43 18.53
CA VAL A 114 -5.21 14.86 19.57
C VAL A 114 -4.05 15.80 19.87
N GLU A 115 -3.57 15.75 21.11
CA GLU A 115 -2.34 16.41 21.52
C GLU A 115 -1.16 15.44 21.30
N SER A 116 -0.08 15.94 20.70
CA SER A 116 1.19 15.23 20.63
C SER A 116 2.17 15.86 21.61
N PRO A 117 3.03 15.08 22.29
CA PRO A 117 4.08 15.64 23.14
C PRO A 117 4.95 16.62 22.35
N ALA A 118 5.25 17.78 22.95
CA ALA A 118 6.07 18.83 22.33
C ALA A 118 7.47 18.34 21.95
N ASP A 119 8.00 17.37 22.68
CA ASP A 119 9.35 16.80 22.49
C ASP A 119 9.36 15.54 21.59
N GLY A 120 8.27 15.27 20.88
CA GLY A 120 8.13 14.14 19.95
C GLY A 120 8.56 14.46 18.52
N THR A 121 8.64 13.45 17.66
CA THR A 121 8.92 13.61 16.21
C THR A 121 7.67 14.01 15.41
N GLY A 122 6.58 14.38 16.09
CA GLY A 122 5.26 14.63 15.50
C GLY A 122 4.42 13.37 15.29
N LEU A 123 3.15 13.59 14.94
CA LEU A 123 2.21 12.54 14.54
C LEU A 123 2.21 12.37 13.02
N ARG A 124 2.25 11.11 12.56
CA ARG A 124 2.24 10.70 11.14
C ARG A 124 1.11 9.70 10.89
N LEU A 125 0.40 9.85 9.77
CA LEU A 125 -0.54 8.84 9.29
C LEU A 125 0.19 7.55 8.85
N LEU A 126 -0.36 6.40 9.23
CA LEU A 126 0.06 5.08 8.74
C LEU A 126 -0.51 4.84 7.32
N PRO A 127 0.06 3.91 6.52
CA PRO A 127 -0.50 3.56 5.22
C PRO A 127 -1.98 3.15 5.31
N PRO A 128 -2.76 3.35 4.22
CA PRO A 128 -4.18 2.95 4.20
C PRO A 128 -4.35 1.51 4.67
N VAL A 129 -5.26 1.31 5.63
CA VAL A 129 -5.59 -0.03 6.11
C VAL A 129 -6.32 -0.79 4.99
N PRO A 130 -6.04 -2.08 4.81
CA PRO A 130 -6.91 -2.94 3.99
C PRO A 130 -8.38 -2.81 4.39
N GLY A 131 -9.28 -2.76 3.41
CA GLY A 131 -10.70 -2.46 3.56
C GLY A 131 -11.02 -0.96 3.69
N GLY A 132 -10.08 -0.12 4.10
CA GLY A 132 -10.20 1.35 4.05
C GLY A 132 -11.26 1.97 4.97
N GLU A 133 -11.81 1.22 5.93
CA GLU A 133 -12.85 1.71 6.87
C GLU A 133 -12.26 2.51 8.05
N ARG A 134 -10.98 2.31 8.34
CA ARG A 134 -10.28 2.90 9.49
C ARG A 134 -9.01 3.61 9.02
N ALA A 135 -8.51 4.51 9.84
CA ALA A 135 -7.21 5.11 9.62
C ALA A 135 -6.47 5.20 10.95
N TYR A 136 -5.15 5.03 10.88
CA TYR A 136 -4.30 4.97 12.06
C TYR A 136 -3.15 5.96 11.94
N ALA A 137 -2.64 6.41 13.09
CA ALA A 137 -1.50 7.32 13.16
C ALA A 137 -0.57 6.96 14.32
N LEU A 138 0.72 7.19 14.12
CA LEU A 138 1.74 7.06 15.16
C LEU A 138 2.14 8.44 15.66
N ALA A 139 2.13 8.62 16.98
CA ALA A 139 2.70 9.78 17.66
C ALA A 139 3.91 9.31 18.47
N ALA A 140 5.12 9.48 17.91
CA ALA A 140 6.35 9.01 18.54
C ALA A 140 6.89 10.05 19.52
N GLY A 141 6.93 9.69 20.81
CA GLY A 141 7.52 10.48 21.88
C GLY A 141 8.95 10.03 22.21
N PRO A 142 9.58 10.61 23.25
CA PRO A 142 10.95 10.30 23.64
C PRO A 142 11.25 8.84 24.00
N ARG A 143 10.27 8.15 24.56
CA ARG A 143 10.43 6.84 25.20
C ARG A 143 9.37 5.81 24.79
N SER A 144 8.28 6.26 24.20
CA SER A 144 7.16 5.44 23.73
C SER A 144 6.52 6.09 22.51
N THR A 145 5.80 5.28 21.74
CA THR A 145 4.95 5.73 20.65
C THR A 145 3.51 5.37 20.95
N VAL A 146 2.63 6.36 20.81
CA VAL A 146 1.20 6.15 20.92
C VAL A 146 0.62 5.85 19.54
N LEU A 147 -0.11 4.74 19.43
CA LEU A 147 -0.88 4.38 18.25
C LEU A 147 -2.33 4.88 18.43
N TRP A 148 -2.79 5.68 17.47
CA TRP A 148 -4.13 6.23 17.43
C TRP A 148 -4.93 5.62 16.29
N GLN A 149 -6.20 5.31 16.53
CA GLN A 149 -7.21 5.16 15.49
C GLN A 149 -7.84 6.53 15.28
N VAL A 150 -7.57 7.17 14.14
CA VAL A 150 -7.96 8.56 13.87
C VAL A 150 -9.24 8.67 13.04
N ALA A 151 -9.66 7.59 12.39
CA ALA A 151 -10.94 7.47 11.69
C ALA A 151 -11.53 6.05 11.86
N GLY A 152 -12.86 5.94 11.74
CA GLY A 152 -13.61 4.69 11.91
C GLY A 152 -13.91 4.30 13.36
N GLY A 153 -13.57 5.16 14.34
CA GLY A 153 -13.96 5.04 15.75
C GLY A 153 -15.35 5.61 16.03
N ALA A 154 -15.85 5.40 17.25
CA ALA A 154 -17.21 5.82 17.63
C ALA A 154 -17.28 7.31 18.02
N PHE A 155 -16.21 7.85 18.61
CA PHE A 155 -16.21 9.20 19.20
C PHE A 155 -15.05 10.09 18.74
N GLY A 156 -14.45 9.79 17.59
CA GLY A 156 -13.29 10.52 17.05
C GLY A 156 -11.97 9.75 17.24
N PRO A 157 -10.83 10.44 17.33
CA PRO A 157 -9.54 9.81 17.56
C PRO A 157 -9.47 9.07 18.90
N GLU A 158 -9.14 7.79 18.86
CA GLU A 158 -9.07 6.90 20.03
C GLU A 158 -7.66 6.32 20.17
N ARG A 159 -7.13 6.30 21.40
CA ARG A 159 -5.83 5.69 21.67
C ARG A 159 -5.98 4.17 21.69
N VAL A 160 -5.27 3.48 20.80
CA VAL A 160 -5.34 2.02 20.65
C VAL A 160 -4.27 1.33 21.49
N ALA A 161 -3.05 1.84 21.47
CA ALA A 161 -1.92 1.22 22.17
C ALA A 161 -0.82 2.23 22.50
N GLU A 162 -0.02 1.91 23.51
CA GLU A 162 1.26 2.58 23.77
C GLU A 162 2.40 1.58 23.67
N ILE A 163 3.29 1.81 22.71
CA ILE A 163 4.38 0.92 22.36
C ILE A 163 5.66 1.49 22.99
N PRO A 164 6.38 0.73 23.85
CA PRO A 164 7.69 1.18 24.34
C PRO A 164 8.68 1.39 23.19
N GLY A 165 9.51 2.43 23.25
CA GLY A 165 10.44 2.81 22.18
C GLY A 165 9.83 3.75 21.14
N ARG A 166 10.66 4.27 20.23
CA ARG A 166 10.20 5.12 19.13
C ARG A 166 9.86 4.25 17.93
N CYS A 167 8.62 4.32 17.45
CA CYS A 167 8.17 3.57 16.29
C CYS A 167 8.09 4.47 15.06
N SER A 168 8.49 3.91 13.92
CA SER A 168 8.41 4.50 12.60
C SER A 168 7.95 3.45 11.57
N GLY A 169 7.92 3.81 10.29
CA GLY A 169 7.46 2.91 9.24
C GLY A 169 5.95 2.63 9.33
N GLY A 170 5.58 1.38 9.08
CA GLY A 170 4.19 0.92 9.08
C GLY A 170 3.89 0.03 7.88
N ALA A 171 3.57 -1.24 8.11
CA ALA A 171 3.08 -2.15 7.08
C ALA A 171 2.02 -3.10 7.65
N TRP A 172 0.92 -3.26 6.92
CA TRP A 172 -0.15 -4.20 7.28
C TRP A 172 0.24 -5.62 6.87
N LEU A 173 0.15 -6.57 7.80
CA LEU A 173 0.56 -7.96 7.60
C LEU A 173 -0.61 -8.89 7.26
N ASP A 174 -1.83 -8.39 7.33
CA ASP A 174 -3.05 -9.11 6.97
C ASP A 174 -4.07 -8.19 6.29
N ARG A 175 -5.08 -8.79 5.65
CA ARG A 175 -6.16 -8.06 4.98
C ARG A 175 -7.27 -7.57 5.93
N THR A 176 -7.24 -7.96 7.19
CA THR A 176 -8.25 -7.52 8.18
C THR A 176 -7.87 -6.19 8.84
N GLY A 177 -6.63 -5.73 8.64
CA GLY A 177 -6.12 -4.54 9.30
C GLY A 177 -5.81 -4.76 10.78
N ARG A 178 -5.55 -6.01 11.19
CA ARG A 178 -5.32 -6.37 12.59
C ARG A 178 -3.84 -6.33 12.97
N MET A 179 -2.98 -6.91 12.14
CA MET A 179 -1.56 -7.09 12.42
C MET A 179 -0.77 -5.99 11.73
N LEU A 180 -0.23 -5.08 12.53
CA LEU A 180 0.57 -3.95 12.07
C LEU A 180 2.05 -4.17 12.42
N ALA A 181 2.92 -4.12 11.42
CA ALA A 181 4.35 -4.06 11.65
C ALA A 181 4.83 -2.60 11.73
N VAL A 182 5.68 -2.31 12.71
CA VAL A 182 6.35 -1.01 12.89
C VAL A 182 7.83 -1.22 13.18
N ASP A 183 8.65 -0.25 12.78
CA ASP A 183 10.08 -0.24 13.04
C ASP A 183 10.34 0.46 14.37
N ARG A 184 10.71 -0.31 15.40
CA ARG A 184 10.88 0.17 16.76
C ARG A 184 12.36 0.40 17.07
N GLU A 185 12.70 1.64 17.41
CA GLU A 185 13.99 2.03 17.96
C GLU A 185 14.01 1.92 19.49
N THR A 186 14.93 1.11 20.00
CA THR A 186 15.23 0.99 21.44
C THR A 186 16.72 0.81 21.63
N GLY A 187 17.33 1.60 22.54
CA GLY A 187 18.76 1.49 22.83
C GLY A 187 19.66 1.81 21.63
N GLY A 188 19.22 2.70 20.73
CA GLY A 188 19.95 3.10 19.52
C GLY A 188 19.95 2.05 18.40
N ARG A 189 19.10 1.02 18.49
CA ARG A 189 18.91 0.01 17.46
C ARG A 189 17.45 -0.08 17.05
N THR A 190 17.23 -0.20 15.75
CA THR A 190 15.91 -0.34 15.14
C THR A 190 15.62 -1.81 14.83
N LYS A 191 14.46 -2.31 15.26
CA LYS A 191 13.97 -3.66 14.96
C LYS A 191 12.50 -3.62 14.59
N ALA A 192 12.08 -4.37 13.58
CA ALA A 192 10.67 -4.49 13.27
C ALA A 192 9.94 -5.37 14.30
N VAL A 193 8.79 -4.89 14.76
CA VAL A 193 7.89 -5.58 15.69
C VAL A 193 6.48 -5.61 15.12
N VAL A 194 5.68 -6.59 15.53
CA VAL A 194 4.24 -6.66 15.23
C VAL A 194 3.44 -6.17 16.42
N VAL A 195 2.43 -5.37 16.15
CA VAL A 195 1.40 -4.89 17.08
C VAL A 195 0.08 -5.57 16.68
N ASP A 196 -0.49 -6.35 17.60
CA ASP A 196 -1.79 -7.02 17.40
C ASP A 196 -2.93 -6.13 17.92
N LEU A 197 -3.66 -5.47 17.01
CA LEU A 197 -4.66 -4.47 17.37
C LEU A 197 -5.92 -5.06 18.03
N GLU A 198 -6.19 -6.36 17.85
CA GLU A 198 -7.31 -7.05 18.52
C GLU A 198 -6.93 -7.55 19.92
N ARG A 199 -5.65 -7.46 20.30
CA ARG A 199 -5.15 -7.88 21.61
C ARG A 199 -4.56 -6.70 22.38
N ASP A 200 -5.29 -5.59 22.42
CA ASP A 200 -4.90 -4.37 23.16
C ASP A 200 -3.50 -3.85 22.77
N GLY A 201 -3.13 -4.02 21.50
CA GLY A 201 -1.84 -3.60 20.97
C GLY A 201 -0.66 -4.45 21.45
N GLU A 202 -0.86 -5.74 21.75
CA GLU A 202 0.22 -6.61 22.18
C GLU A 202 1.38 -6.62 21.17
N VAL A 203 2.59 -6.39 21.67
CA VAL A 203 3.80 -6.25 20.84
C VAL A 203 4.63 -7.53 20.85
N SER A 204 4.98 -8.03 19.67
CA SER A 204 5.87 -9.18 19.50
C SER A 204 7.00 -8.92 18.49
N PRO A 205 8.18 -9.53 18.65
CA PRO A 205 9.26 -9.35 17.67
C PRO A 205 8.88 -9.90 16.29
N LEU A 206 9.21 -9.17 15.22
CA LEU A 206 9.04 -9.64 13.83
C LEU A 206 10.38 -9.98 13.19
N LEU A 207 11.29 -8.99 13.18
CA LEU A 207 12.55 -9.05 12.45
C LEU A 207 13.71 -8.59 13.33
N GLN A 208 14.69 -9.47 13.49
CA GLN A 208 15.97 -9.19 14.12
C GLN A 208 17.00 -10.12 13.49
N ILE A 209 17.79 -9.62 12.55
CA ILE A 209 18.74 -10.43 11.77
C ILE A 209 20.04 -10.59 12.55
N ALA A 210 20.56 -9.50 13.10
CA ALA A 210 21.71 -9.51 14.01
C ALA A 210 21.49 -8.57 15.21
N PRO A 211 22.04 -8.85 16.41
CA PRO A 211 21.85 -8.00 17.59
C PRO A 211 22.20 -6.52 17.35
N ASP A 212 23.31 -6.27 16.67
CA ASP A 212 23.86 -4.92 16.46
C ASP A 212 23.45 -4.26 15.14
N SER A 213 22.57 -4.91 14.37
CA SER A 213 22.07 -4.34 13.11
C SER A 213 20.88 -3.41 13.32
N ASP A 214 20.57 -2.60 12.33
CA ASP A 214 19.26 -1.97 12.19
C ASP A 214 18.45 -2.77 11.18
N ASP A 215 17.28 -3.26 11.59
CA ASP A 215 16.41 -4.11 10.78
C ASP A 215 15.03 -3.45 10.63
N ARG A 216 14.66 -3.07 9.40
CA ARG A 216 13.42 -2.36 9.07
C ARG A 216 12.56 -3.14 8.10
N LEU A 217 11.25 -3.09 8.29
CA LEU A 217 10.29 -3.63 7.33
C LEU A 217 9.81 -2.51 6.40
N LEU A 218 10.14 -2.61 5.11
CA LEU A 218 9.86 -1.56 4.12
C LEU A 218 8.51 -1.76 3.42
N LEU A 219 8.17 -3.01 3.07
CA LEU A 219 6.86 -3.40 2.53
C LEU A 219 6.52 -4.83 2.94
N ALA A 220 5.22 -5.13 2.99
CA ALA A 220 4.68 -6.47 3.11
C ALA A 220 3.53 -6.65 2.12
N ASP A 221 3.45 -7.84 1.52
CA ASP A 221 2.27 -8.29 0.80
C ASP A 221 1.60 -9.42 1.60
N PRO A 222 0.41 -9.18 2.19
CA PRO A 222 -0.27 -10.17 3.01
C PRO A 222 -0.74 -11.40 2.20
N ASP A 223 -0.82 -11.29 0.88
CA ASP A 223 -1.34 -12.34 0.00
C ASP A 223 -0.32 -13.46 -0.24
N SER A 224 0.90 -13.07 -0.60
CA SER A 224 2.03 -13.98 -0.85
C SER A 224 2.88 -14.22 0.40
N GLY A 225 2.78 -13.34 1.40
CA GLY A 225 3.67 -13.28 2.54
C GLY A 225 5.05 -12.68 2.24
N LEU A 226 5.28 -12.16 1.03
CA LEU A 226 6.54 -11.51 0.67
C LEU A 226 6.75 -10.24 1.52
N VAL A 227 7.96 -10.10 2.07
CA VAL A 227 8.40 -8.89 2.76
C VAL A 227 9.68 -8.33 2.18
N LEU A 228 9.74 -7.01 2.09
CA LEU A 228 10.93 -6.25 1.70
C LEU A 228 11.52 -5.60 2.95
N ILE A 229 12.83 -5.73 3.09
CA ILE A 229 13.56 -5.44 4.33
C ILE A 229 14.72 -4.50 4.02
N GLY A 230 14.92 -3.49 4.86
CA GLY A 230 16.16 -2.73 4.93
C GLY A 230 16.98 -3.23 6.11
N SER A 231 18.23 -3.64 5.88
CA SER A 231 19.12 -4.01 7.00
C SER A 231 20.59 -3.83 6.68
N ASP A 232 21.37 -3.45 7.69
CA ASP A 232 22.84 -3.40 7.62
C ASP A 232 23.52 -4.68 8.17
N ALA A 233 22.77 -5.66 8.67
CA ALA A 233 23.30 -6.95 9.12
C ALA A 233 24.28 -7.63 8.12
N PRO A 234 24.01 -7.68 6.79
CA PRO A 234 24.96 -8.26 5.83
C PRO A 234 26.19 -7.38 5.55
N SER A 235 26.19 -6.11 5.94
CA SER A 235 27.24 -5.13 5.67
C SER A 235 27.18 -3.98 6.71
N PRO A 236 27.76 -4.15 7.91
CA PRO A 236 27.57 -3.23 9.03
C PRO A 236 27.80 -1.76 8.66
N GLY A 237 26.87 -0.90 9.05
CA GLY A 237 26.88 0.53 8.73
C GLY A 237 26.51 0.89 7.29
N ARG A 238 26.09 -0.09 6.47
CA ARG A 238 25.59 0.11 5.11
C ARG A 238 24.31 -0.69 4.92
N GLU A 239 23.18 0.01 4.95
CA GLU A 239 21.88 -0.59 4.70
C GLU A 239 21.83 -1.28 3.33
N ARG A 240 21.26 -2.48 3.30
CA ARG A 240 21.01 -3.25 2.08
C ARG A 240 19.56 -3.67 2.03
N LEU A 241 18.99 -3.62 0.82
CA LEU A 241 17.69 -4.21 0.55
C LEU A 241 17.78 -5.73 0.53
N GLY A 242 16.89 -6.35 1.29
CA GLY A 242 16.67 -7.77 1.32
C GLY A 242 15.21 -8.13 1.23
N TRP A 243 14.94 -9.43 1.22
CA TRP A 243 13.58 -9.97 1.21
C TRP A 243 13.48 -11.27 1.99
N GLY A 244 12.27 -11.56 2.46
CA GLY A 244 11.92 -12.79 3.17
C GLY A 244 10.46 -13.16 2.95
N VAL A 245 10.01 -14.20 3.64
CA VAL A 245 8.61 -14.67 3.59
C VAL A 245 8.08 -14.79 5.01
N LEU A 246 7.01 -14.06 5.33
CA LEU A 246 6.38 -14.10 6.66
C LEU A 246 6.00 -15.53 7.05
N GLY A 247 6.30 -15.90 8.30
CA GLY A 247 6.05 -17.24 8.82
C GLY A 247 6.99 -18.33 8.30
N SER A 248 7.92 -18.01 7.41
CA SER A 248 8.92 -18.96 6.90
C SER A 248 10.13 -19.07 7.83
N THR A 249 10.72 -20.27 7.88
CA THR A 249 12.03 -20.50 8.51
C THR A 249 13.20 -20.31 7.54
N LEU A 250 12.93 -19.90 6.29
CA LEU A 250 13.96 -19.61 5.30
C LEU A 250 14.65 -18.27 5.61
N PRO A 251 15.95 -18.15 5.32
CA PRO A 251 16.69 -16.94 5.64
C PRO A 251 16.33 -15.78 4.76
N VAL A 252 16.43 -14.59 5.34
CA VAL A 252 16.40 -13.32 4.62
C VAL A 252 17.55 -13.31 3.61
N ARG A 253 17.25 -12.89 2.39
CA ARG A 253 18.18 -12.85 1.27
C ARG A 253 18.47 -11.40 0.91
N PHE A 254 19.72 -11.11 0.59
CA PHE A 254 20.18 -9.78 0.15
C PHE A 254 20.79 -9.86 -1.25
N PRO A 255 19.95 -9.79 -2.32
CA PRO A 255 20.41 -9.86 -3.70
C PRO A 255 21.34 -8.71 -4.08
N GLU A 256 22.46 -9.02 -4.74
CA GLU A 256 23.41 -7.98 -5.16
C GLU A 256 22.84 -7.05 -6.24
N CYS A 257 21.87 -7.51 -7.04
CA CYS A 257 21.22 -6.68 -8.05
C CYS A 257 20.36 -5.53 -7.49
N LEU A 258 19.98 -5.60 -6.21
CA LEU A 258 19.28 -4.50 -5.53
C LEU A 258 20.26 -3.48 -4.93
N ARG A 259 21.57 -3.79 -4.94
CA ARG A 259 22.61 -2.85 -4.53
C ARG A 259 23.01 -2.00 -5.72
N MET A 260 22.56 -0.75 -5.70
CA MET A 260 22.88 0.23 -6.73
C MET A 260 23.76 1.32 -6.12
N PRO A 261 25.06 1.39 -6.46
CA PRO A 261 25.92 2.46 -6.00
C PRO A 261 25.33 3.83 -6.37
N ASP A 262 25.48 4.80 -5.46
CA ASP A 262 25.06 6.19 -5.64
C ASP A 262 23.56 6.39 -5.92
N CYS A 263 22.73 5.37 -5.65
CA CYS A 263 21.28 5.42 -5.79
C CYS A 263 20.60 5.04 -4.47
N VAL A 264 19.45 5.67 -4.20
CA VAL A 264 18.53 5.24 -3.15
C VAL A 264 17.43 4.41 -3.80
N VAL A 265 17.26 3.17 -3.35
CA VAL A 265 16.24 2.24 -3.87
C VAL A 265 15.15 2.09 -2.82
N THR A 266 13.95 2.56 -3.11
CA THR A 266 12.79 2.50 -2.20
C THR A 266 11.70 1.61 -2.81
N PRO A 267 11.39 0.44 -2.23
CA PRO A 267 10.25 -0.34 -2.69
C PRO A 267 8.95 0.41 -2.39
N PHE A 268 7.99 0.43 -3.32
CA PHE A 268 6.71 1.13 -3.11
C PHE A 268 5.46 0.30 -3.45
N ALA A 269 5.58 -0.81 -4.16
CA ALA A 269 4.44 -1.72 -4.41
C ALA A 269 4.91 -3.16 -4.64
N VAL A 270 4.10 -4.14 -4.22
CA VAL A 270 4.29 -5.56 -4.47
C VAL A 270 3.07 -6.10 -5.22
N GLN A 271 3.29 -7.00 -6.18
CA GLN A 271 2.24 -7.69 -6.92
C GLN A 271 1.46 -8.63 -5.99
N PRO A 272 0.16 -8.36 -5.76
CA PRO A 272 -0.66 -9.19 -4.91
C PRO A 272 -1.04 -10.51 -5.61
N GLY A 273 -1.70 -11.41 -4.88
CA GLY A 273 -2.31 -12.62 -5.43
C GLY A 273 -1.36 -13.76 -5.81
N GLN A 274 -0.04 -13.63 -5.61
CA GLN A 274 0.92 -14.71 -5.87
C GLN A 274 1.01 -15.71 -4.70
N VAL A 275 -0.13 -16.34 -4.39
CA VAL A 275 -0.28 -17.25 -3.26
C VAL A 275 0.72 -18.42 -3.39
N LEU A 276 1.44 -18.72 -2.31
CA LEU A 276 2.46 -19.78 -2.20
C LEU A 276 3.67 -19.64 -3.15
N THR A 277 3.79 -18.56 -3.92
CA THR A 277 4.94 -18.32 -4.82
C THR A 277 5.49 -16.89 -4.67
N PRO A 278 5.88 -16.47 -3.45
CA PRO A 278 6.37 -15.11 -3.20
C PRO A 278 7.58 -14.73 -4.06
N GLU A 279 8.39 -15.70 -4.49
CA GLU A 279 9.51 -15.46 -5.41
C GLU A 279 9.10 -15.00 -6.81
N ARG A 280 7.82 -15.18 -7.17
CA ARG A 280 7.24 -14.70 -8.43
C ARG A 280 6.64 -13.31 -8.31
N CYS A 281 6.39 -12.76 -7.13
CA CYS A 281 5.85 -11.40 -7.00
C CYS A 281 6.73 -10.37 -7.72
N ALA A 282 6.14 -9.56 -8.60
CA ALA A 282 6.79 -8.33 -9.04
C ALA A 282 6.81 -7.31 -7.91
N VAL A 283 7.93 -6.59 -7.79
CA VAL A 283 8.15 -5.51 -6.84
C VAL A 283 8.50 -4.28 -7.65
N ALA A 284 7.79 -3.18 -7.41
CA ALA A 284 8.10 -1.89 -7.97
C ALA A 284 8.99 -1.11 -7.01
N LEU A 285 10.04 -0.53 -7.57
CA LEU A 285 11.10 0.20 -6.87
C LEU A 285 11.15 1.62 -7.43
N ARG A 286 11.19 2.62 -6.55
CA ARG A 286 11.65 3.96 -6.91
C ARG A 286 13.15 3.95 -6.80
N VAL A 287 13.83 4.30 -7.88
CA VAL A 287 15.28 4.47 -7.87
C VAL A 287 15.58 5.95 -8.03
N ASP A 288 16.22 6.53 -7.03
CA ASP A 288 16.63 7.93 -6.99
C ASP A 288 18.15 8.00 -7.19
N GLY A 289 18.60 8.68 -8.23
CA GLY A 289 20.03 8.84 -8.54
C GLY A 289 20.37 10.24 -9.03
N ALA A 290 21.62 10.47 -9.42
CA ALA A 290 22.12 11.78 -9.82
C ALA A 290 21.38 12.41 -11.03
N PHE A 291 20.70 11.60 -11.83
CA PHE A 291 19.97 12.03 -13.03
C PHE A 291 18.44 12.09 -12.83
N GLY A 292 17.98 12.03 -11.58
CA GLY A 292 16.56 12.05 -11.21
C GLY A 292 16.04 10.69 -10.75
N SER A 293 14.71 10.55 -10.75
CA SER A 293 14.01 9.36 -10.25
C SER A 293 13.39 8.55 -11.40
N TRP A 294 13.47 7.23 -11.32
CA TRP A 294 12.84 6.32 -12.29
C TRP A 294 12.28 5.07 -11.61
N VAL A 295 11.63 4.21 -12.41
CA VAL A 295 10.97 2.99 -11.92
C VAL A 295 11.85 1.78 -12.16
N GLY A 296 12.10 1.00 -11.12
CA GLY A 296 12.66 -0.35 -11.20
C GLY A 296 11.57 -1.40 -11.01
N VAL A 297 11.65 -2.50 -11.74
CA VAL A 297 10.81 -3.70 -11.54
C VAL A 297 11.74 -4.88 -11.27
N TRP A 298 11.43 -5.62 -10.22
CA TRP A 298 12.24 -6.76 -9.78
C TRP A 298 11.34 -7.88 -9.26
N ARG A 299 11.76 -9.13 -9.43
CA ARG A 299 11.12 -10.30 -8.82
C ARG A 299 12.14 -11.04 -7.95
N PRO A 300 11.77 -11.62 -6.80
CA PRO A 300 12.76 -12.31 -5.97
C PRO A 300 13.47 -13.51 -6.60
N ALA A 301 12.83 -14.18 -7.58
CA ALA A 301 13.46 -15.20 -8.40
C ALA A 301 14.48 -14.64 -9.41
N GLU A 302 14.42 -13.34 -9.73
CA GLU A 302 15.28 -12.68 -10.72
C GLU A 302 16.56 -12.11 -10.09
N ARG A 303 17.65 -12.15 -10.86
CA ARG A 303 18.96 -11.62 -10.46
C ARG A 303 19.27 -10.25 -11.07
N GLN A 304 18.26 -9.57 -11.60
CA GLN A 304 18.42 -8.29 -12.26
C GLN A 304 17.20 -7.41 -11.98
N VAL A 305 17.44 -6.11 -11.82
CA VAL A 305 16.37 -5.11 -11.81
C VAL A 305 16.16 -4.61 -13.23
N ARG A 306 14.91 -4.58 -13.68
CA ARG A 306 14.54 -3.99 -14.96
C ARG A 306 14.23 -2.52 -14.73
N HIS A 307 14.92 -1.63 -15.44
CA HIS A 307 14.74 -0.20 -15.30
C HIS A 307 13.81 0.33 -16.39
N LEU A 308 12.80 1.08 -15.97
CA LEU A 308 11.80 1.70 -16.82
C LEU A 308 11.85 3.22 -16.61
N PRO A 309 11.77 4.03 -17.69
CA PRO A 309 11.69 5.47 -17.55
C PRO A 309 10.44 5.86 -16.75
N ALA A 310 10.56 6.85 -15.87
CA ALA A 310 9.40 7.41 -15.18
C ALA A 310 8.43 8.02 -16.21
N PRO A 311 7.12 7.70 -16.16
CA PRO A 311 6.13 8.40 -16.97
C PRO A 311 6.13 9.91 -16.71
N GLU A 312 5.83 10.71 -17.72
CA GLU A 312 5.67 12.16 -17.56
C GLU A 312 4.63 12.46 -16.47
N GLY A 313 5.01 13.32 -15.51
CA GLY A 313 4.14 13.72 -14.40
C GLY A 313 3.88 12.61 -13.37
N TRP A 314 4.63 11.51 -13.37
CA TRP A 314 4.50 10.46 -12.35
C TRP A 314 4.55 11.06 -10.94
N LEU A 315 3.58 10.70 -10.11
CA LEU A 315 3.57 11.03 -8.69
C LEU A 315 4.58 10.13 -8.00
N THR A 316 5.84 10.56 -8.02
CA THR A 316 7.01 9.78 -7.64
C THR A 316 6.82 9.02 -6.34
N GLY A 317 7.05 7.71 -6.40
CA GLY A 317 6.88 6.80 -5.27
C GLY A 317 5.44 6.29 -5.06
N ALA A 318 4.45 6.75 -5.84
CA ALA A 318 3.10 6.21 -5.84
C ALA A 318 2.91 5.20 -6.97
N GLY A 319 2.26 4.08 -6.66
CA GLY A 319 1.79 3.13 -7.65
C GLY A 319 1.26 1.87 -7.00
N LEU A 320 0.65 1.03 -7.82
CA LEU A 320 0.00 -0.20 -7.40
C LEU A 320 0.18 -1.28 -8.46
N TRP A 321 0.44 -2.50 -8.02
CA TRP A 321 0.32 -3.66 -8.89
C TRP A 321 -1.09 -4.23 -8.85
N THR A 322 -1.60 -4.56 -10.04
CA THR A 322 -2.74 -5.48 -10.15
C THR A 322 -2.28 -6.93 -9.92
N ALA A 323 -3.21 -7.80 -9.56
CA ALA A 323 -2.93 -9.23 -9.44
C ALA A 323 -2.40 -9.84 -10.76
N ASP A 324 -2.87 -9.32 -11.90
CA ASP A 324 -2.48 -9.75 -13.26
C ASP A 324 -1.09 -9.25 -13.69
N GLY A 325 -0.38 -8.46 -12.88
CA GLY A 325 0.98 -8.01 -13.21
C GLY A 325 1.05 -6.75 -14.08
N GLU A 326 -0.01 -5.93 -14.08
CA GLU A 326 0.03 -4.55 -14.57
C GLU A 326 0.41 -3.61 -13.41
N LEU A 327 1.48 -2.83 -13.56
CA LEU A 327 1.86 -1.73 -12.67
C LEU A 327 1.15 -0.44 -13.11
N ARG A 328 0.35 0.11 -12.21
CA ARG A 328 -0.38 1.36 -12.38
C ARG A 328 0.36 2.48 -11.64
N LEU A 329 0.72 3.53 -12.37
CA LEU A 329 1.47 4.67 -11.85
C LEU A 329 0.62 5.94 -12.03
N PRO A 330 0.06 6.50 -10.95
CA PRO A 330 -0.63 7.77 -10.99
C PRO A 330 0.30 8.87 -11.53
N CYS A 331 -0.18 9.65 -12.49
CA CYS A 331 0.55 10.75 -13.08
C CYS A 331 -0.36 11.97 -13.27
N SER A 332 0.22 13.17 -13.15
CA SER A 332 -0.47 14.44 -13.30
C SER A 332 0.33 15.33 -14.23
N THR A 333 -0.24 15.63 -15.39
CA THR A 333 0.32 16.56 -16.37
C THR A 333 -0.69 17.67 -16.68
N PRO A 334 -0.28 18.80 -17.28
CA PRO A 334 -1.23 19.83 -17.70
C PRO A 334 -2.32 19.34 -18.67
N ARG A 335 -2.02 18.29 -19.47
CA ARG A 335 -2.96 17.69 -20.44
C ARG A 335 -3.84 16.60 -19.83
N SER A 336 -3.37 15.96 -18.76
CA SER A 336 -4.05 14.89 -18.04
C SER A 336 -3.78 15.08 -16.55
N PRO A 337 -4.57 15.92 -15.85
CA PRO A 337 -4.34 16.25 -14.44
C PRO A 337 -4.56 15.05 -13.51
N CYS A 338 -5.31 14.05 -13.97
CA CYS A 338 -5.49 12.75 -13.34
C CYS A 338 -5.30 11.65 -14.38
N GLY A 339 -4.08 11.15 -14.51
CA GLY A 339 -3.74 10.03 -15.37
C GLY A 339 -3.24 8.82 -14.58
N VAL A 340 -3.32 7.64 -15.21
CA VAL A 340 -2.69 6.41 -14.71
C VAL A 340 -1.90 5.80 -15.85
N ALA A 341 -0.58 5.88 -15.79
CA ALA A 341 0.28 5.17 -16.71
C ALA A 341 0.27 3.67 -16.34
N ARG A 342 0.13 2.82 -17.36
CA ARG A 342 0.08 1.36 -17.20
C ARG A 342 1.35 0.76 -17.79
N LEU A 343 2.11 0.04 -16.97
CA LEU A 343 3.30 -0.68 -17.38
C LEU A 343 3.05 -2.16 -17.12
N ILE A 344 2.97 -2.96 -18.18
CA ILE A 344 2.86 -4.41 -18.06
C ILE A 344 4.25 -4.94 -17.70
N ALA A 345 4.37 -5.68 -16.60
CA ALA A 345 5.59 -6.44 -16.35
C ALA A 345 5.70 -7.48 -17.48
N PRO A 346 6.75 -7.44 -18.34
CA PRO A 346 6.89 -8.47 -19.36
C PRO A 346 7.09 -9.82 -18.65
N ASP A 347 6.27 -10.80 -18.96
CA ASP A 347 6.51 -12.17 -18.52
C ASP A 347 7.92 -12.59 -18.96
N THR A 348 8.66 -13.26 -18.08
CA THR A 348 9.82 -14.03 -18.51
C THR A 348 9.32 -15.22 -19.31
N ALA A 349 8.99 -15.01 -20.59
CA ALA A 349 9.01 -16.10 -21.54
C ALA A 349 10.45 -16.64 -21.58
N ASP A 350 10.60 -17.95 -21.39
CA ASP A 350 11.84 -18.71 -21.37
C ASP A 350 12.90 -18.16 -22.34
N ALA A 351 13.90 -17.47 -21.80
CA ALA A 351 15.19 -17.32 -22.45
C ALA A 351 15.94 -18.66 -22.34
N GLY A 352 15.46 -19.67 -23.07
CA GLY A 352 15.94 -21.04 -22.96
C GLY A 352 15.39 -21.96 -24.04
N GLY A 353 15.63 -21.66 -25.32
CA GLY A 353 15.10 -22.49 -26.39
C GLY A 353 15.62 -22.26 -27.80
N THR A 354 16.81 -21.70 -28.02
CA THR A 354 17.43 -21.74 -29.35
C THR A 354 17.99 -23.14 -29.62
N LYS A 355 17.12 -24.09 -29.95
CA LYS A 355 17.55 -25.30 -30.65
C LYS A 355 17.78 -24.90 -32.11
N GLY A 356 19.05 -24.82 -32.47
CA GLY A 356 19.46 -25.00 -33.86
C GLY A 356 18.98 -26.35 -34.36
N ALA A 357 18.42 -26.35 -35.57
CA ALA A 357 18.44 -27.51 -36.44
C ALA A 357 18.72 -26.97 -37.84
N ASP A 358 19.89 -27.37 -38.33
CA ASP A 358 20.34 -27.23 -39.70
C ASP A 358 19.33 -27.80 -40.70
N GLY A 359 19.44 -27.28 -41.92
CA GLY A 359 18.49 -27.50 -42.99
C GLY A 359 18.49 -28.90 -43.59
N THR A 360 17.41 -29.18 -44.31
CA THR A 360 17.45 -30.02 -45.51
C THR A 360 16.26 -29.64 -46.40
N GLY A 361 16.54 -29.39 -47.67
CA GLY A 361 15.66 -28.72 -48.61
C GLY A 361 14.53 -29.58 -49.21
N GLY A 362 13.71 -28.93 -50.02
CA GLY A 362 12.70 -29.59 -50.86
C GLY A 362 11.74 -28.59 -51.47
N ALA A 363 11.80 -28.43 -52.80
CA ALA A 363 11.12 -27.41 -53.57
C ALA A 363 9.69 -27.80 -54.02
N ARG A 364 8.92 -26.76 -54.37
CA ARG A 364 7.81 -26.69 -55.37
C ARG A 364 6.47 -27.36 -55.05
N GLY A 365 5.39 -26.62 -55.34
CA GLY A 365 4.08 -27.17 -55.70
C GLY A 365 2.92 -26.23 -55.38
N ALA A 366 2.31 -25.66 -56.43
CA ALA A 366 1.07 -24.91 -56.37
C ALA A 366 -0.14 -25.82 -56.59
N ASP A 367 -1.29 -25.51 -55.96
CA ASP A 367 -2.69 -25.61 -56.45
C ASP A 367 -3.61 -25.37 -55.24
N ARG A 368 -4.50 -24.37 -55.18
CA ARG A 368 -5.78 -24.12 -55.90
C ARG A 368 -6.86 -25.20 -55.71
N SER A 369 -7.97 -24.69 -55.16
CA SER A 369 -9.40 -25.06 -55.32
C SER A 369 -9.87 -26.47 -54.97
N ASP A 370 -10.76 -26.54 -53.98
CA ASP A 370 -12.19 -26.89 -54.09
C ASP A 370 -12.77 -26.79 -52.66
N GLY A 371 -14.01 -26.37 -52.35
CA GLY A 371 -15.21 -26.25 -53.14
C GLY A 371 -16.39 -26.74 -52.27
N ALA A 372 -17.21 -25.79 -51.82
CA ALA A 372 -18.64 -25.88 -51.52
C ALA A 372 -19.21 -26.82 -50.42
N GLY A 373 -20.08 -26.23 -49.59
CA GLY A 373 -21.47 -26.72 -49.49
C GLY A 373 -22.01 -26.98 -48.08
N GLY A 374 -23.08 -26.28 -47.71
CA GLY A 374 -24.04 -26.79 -46.71
C GLY A 374 -24.63 -25.75 -45.76
N ALA A 375 -25.62 -24.99 -46.23
CA ALA A 375 -26.53 -24.19 -45.39
C ALA A 375 -27.83 -24.97 -45.10
N GLY A 376 -28.51 -24.61 -44.00
CA GLY A 376 -29.90 -24.94 -43.66
C GLY A 376 -30.03 -25.92 -42.49
N GLY A 377 -30.92 -25.78 -41.51
CA GLY A 377 -32.00 -24.83 -41.22
C GLY A 377 -32.51 -25.11 -39.79
N THR A 378 -32.96 -24.07 -39.07
CA THR A 378 -34.35 -23.82 -38.62
C THR A 378 -34.95 -24.70 -37.53
N GLY A 379 -35.50 -24.03 -36.50
CA GLY A 379 -36.48 -24.51 -35.50
C GLY A 379 -36.15 -23.91 -34.13
N GLY A 380 -36.88 -22.98 -33.50
CA GLY A 380 -38.30 -22.67 -33.55
C GLY A 380 -38.94 -23.12 -32.23
N ALA A 381 -39.19 -22.21 -31.28
CA ALA A 381 -40.09 -22.42 -30.14
C ALA A 381 -40.52 -21.07 -29.52
N ASP A 382 -41.76 -20.68 -29.81
CA ASP A 382 -42.59 -19.76 -29.04
C ASP A 382 -43.23 -20.49 -27.85
N GLY A 383 -43.62 -19.76 -26.79
CA GLY A 383 -44.58 -20.27 -25.81
C GLY A 383 -44.58 -19.56 -24.45
N ALA A 384 -45.54 -18.66 -24.27
CA ALA A 384 -45.76 -17.83 -23.09
C ALA A 384 -46.63 -18.48 -21.99
N GLY A 385 -46.58 -17.90 -20.78
CA GLY A 385 -47.79 -17.63 -19.98
C GLY A 385 -47.94 -18.35 -18.63
N GLY A 386 -48.27 -17.59 -17.59
CA GLY A 386 -48.94 -18.10 -16.38
C GLY A 386 -48.62 -17.34 -15.09
N ALA A 387 -49.50 -16.41 -14.70
CA ALA A 387 -49.47 -15.63 -13.47
C ALA A 387 -50.53 -16.09 -12.45
N GLY A 388 -50.38 -15.67 -11.19
CA GLY A 388 -51.39 -15.66 -10.12
C GLY A 388 -51.14 -16.73 -9.04
N GLY A 389 -51.21 -16.49 -7.74
CA GLY A 389 -51.66 -15.36 -6.93
C GLY A 389 -51.93 -15.85 -5.48
N GLU A 390 -51.96 -14.92 -4.53
CA GLU A 390 -52.65 -14.98 -3.22
C GLU A 390 -51.94 -15.58 -1.97
N GLN A 391 -51.40 -14.65 -1.17
CA GLN A 391 -51.51 -14.54 0.30
C GLN A 391 -52.95 -14.06 0.66
N PRO A 392 -53.42 -13.89 1.94
CA PRO A 392 -52.75 -14.03 3.23
C PRO A 392 -53.60 -14.63 4.39
N GLY A 393 -53.02 -14.74 5.58
CA GLY A 393 -53.78 -14.95 6.82
C GLY A 393 -52.92 -14.98 8.08
N ASN A 394 -52.85 -13.85 8.78
CA ASN A 394 -52.49 -13.77 10.20
C ASN A 394 -53.81 -13.83 11.01
N PRO A 395 -53.80 -14.33 12.26
CA PRO A 395 -54.05 -13.37 13.33
C PRO A 395 -53.23 -13.61 14.62
N GLU A 396 -53.14 -12.49 15.33
CA GLU A 396 -52.53 -12.23 16.62
C GLU A 396 -53.39 -12.77 17.78
N ALA A 397 -52.76 -13.32 18.83
CA ALA A 397 -53.34 -13.35 20.18
C ALA A 397 -52.25 -13.54 21.24
N THR A 398 -52.36 -12.73 22.28
CA THR A 398 -51.47 -12.54 23.43
C THR A 398 -51.66 -13.60 24.52
N ALA A 399 -50.57 -14.01 25.18
CA ALA A 399 -50.62 -14.54 26.55
C ALA A 399 -49.26 -14.39 27.25
N ARG A 400 -49.28 -13.75 28.43
CA ARG A 400 -48.21 -13.74 29.42
C ARG A 400 -48.09 -15.14 30.06
N GLY A 401 -46.87 -15.57 30.37
CA GLY A 401 -46.59 -16.74 31.20
C GLY A 401 -45.10 -16.84 31.52
N GLU A 402 -44.79 -16.99 32.81
CA GLU A 402 -43.47 -16.88 33.43
C GLU A 402 -42.56 -18.12 33.23
N SER A 403 -41.27 -17.88 33.47
CA SER A 403 -40.23 -18.78 34.04
C SER A 403 -39.85 -20.10 33.33
N GLY A 404 -38.55 -20.23 33.02
CA GLY A 404 -37.92 -21.48 32.60
C GLY A 404 -36.44 -21.31 32.27
N ASP A 405 -35.60 -21.52 33.28
CA ASP A 405 -34.14 -21.51 33.28
C ASP A 405 -33.56 -22.69 32.47
N ALA A 406 -32.63 -22.45 31.53
CA ALA A 406 -31.51 -23.35 31.16
C ALA A 406 -30.58 -22.73 30.10
N PRO A 407 -29.25 -22.98 30.19
CA PRO A 407 -28.22 -22.27 29.45
C PRO A 407 -27.85 -22.97 28.13
N GLY A 408 -27.43 -22.22 27.12
CA GLY A 408 -26.72 -22.83 25.99
C GLY A 408 -26.72 -22.01 24.71
N THR A 409 -25.70 -21.18 24.52
CA THR A 409 -24.72 -21.41 23.44
C THR A 409 -23.55 -20.48 23.71
N ALA A 410 -22.46 -21.08 24.17
CA ALA A 410 -21.18 -20.41 24.21
C ALA A 410 -20.84 -19.98 22.79
N ASP A 411 -20.62 -18.69 22.60
CA ASP A 411 -19.92 -18.15 21.45
C ASP A 411 -18.64 -18.98 21.28
N THR A 412 -18.56 -19.69 20.16
CA THR A 412 -17.33 -20.40 19.80
C THR A 412 -16.33 -19.30 19.47
N PRO A 413 -15.23 -19.12 20.23
CA PRO A 413 -14.26 -18.11 19.89
C PRO A 413 -13.75 -18.45 18.49
N ALA A 414 -13.92 -17.50 17.56
CA ALA A 414 -13.33 -17.57 16.24
C ALA A 414 -11.86 -18.03 16.40
N ALA A 415 -11.48 -19.09 15.68
CA ALA A 415 -10.17 -19.68 15.79
C ALA A 415 -9.11 -18.57 15.69
N ALA A 416 -8.38 -18.35 16.77
CA ALA A 416 -7.36 -17.32 16.84
C ALA A 416 -6.37 -17.57 15.71
N GLN A 417 -6.33 -16.67 14.72
CA GLN A 417 -5.35 -16.75 13.65
C GLN A 417 -3.95 -16.72 14.29
N PRO A 418 -3.05 -17.64 13.91
CA PRO A 418 -1.75 -17.76 14.53
C PRO A 418 -0.90 -16.52 14.24
N ARG A 419 -0.12 -16.09 15.25
CA ARG A 419 0.83 -14.99 15.07
C ARG A 419 1.88 -15.35 14.02
N PRO A 420 2.39 -14.38 13.26
CA PRO A 420 3.53 -14.61 12.40
C PRO A 420 4.72 -15.11 13.24
N VAL A 421 5.34 -16.21 12.80
CA VAL A 421 6.58 -16.69 13.41
C VAL A 421 7.69 -15.68 13.13
N PRO A 422 8.51 -15.27 14.12
CA PRO A 422 9.60 -14.35 13.91
C PRO A 422 10.59 -14.88 12.85
N LEU A 423 11.05 -14.01 11.95
CA LEU A 423 12.03 -14.35 10.90
C LEU A 423 13.45 -14.62 11.47
N GLN A 424 13.62 -14.55 12.79
CA GLN A 424 14.88 -14.55 13.54
C GLN A 424 15.62 -15.89 13.54
N GLN A 425 15.00 -16.98 13.08
CA GLN A 425 15.57 -18.34 13.22
C GLN A 425 16.36 -18.82 12.00
N ALA A 426 16.62 -17.94 11.02
CA ALA A 426 17.13 -18.37 9.73
C ALA A 426 18.55 -17.81 9.45
N PRO A 427 19.58 -18.67 9.29
CA PRO A 427 20.96 -18.25 9.11
C PRO A 427 21.13 -17.56 7.75
N LEU A 428 21.76 -16.37 7.72
CA LEU A 428 22.07 -15.62 6.50
C LEU A 428 22.59 -16.56 5.39
N ALA A 429 21.99 -16.45 4.19
CA ALA A 429 22.49 -17.19 3.04
C ALA A 429 23.94 -16.77 2.78
N ARG A 430 24.87 -17.74 2.84
CA ARG A 430 26.30 -17.50 2.60
C ARG A 430 26.47 -16.81 1.25
N LEU A 431 27.09 -15.63 1.25
CA LEU A 431 27.59 -14.95 0.05
C LEU A 431 28.39 -15.96 -0.78
N VAL A 432 27.84 -16.40 -1.91
CA VAL A 432 28.59 -17.20 -2.87
C VAL A 432 29.48 -16.22 -3.62
N THR A 433 30.71 -16.07 -3.15
CA THR A 433 31.79 -15.49 -3.96
C THR A 433 32.08 -16.45 -5.11
N LYS A 434 31.75 -16.01 -6.33
CA LYS A 434 32.41 -16.48 -7.55
C LYS A 434 32.63 -15.30 -8.46
#